data_AF-A0A526YDY1-F1
#
_entry.id   AF-A0A526YDY1-F1
#
_cell.length_a   1.000
_cell.length_b   1.000
_cell.length_c   1.000
_cell.angle_alpha   90.00
_cell.angle_beta   90.00
_cell.angle_gamma   90.00
#
_symmetry.space_group_name_H-M   'P 1'
#
loop_
_entity.id
_entity.type
_entity.pdbx_description
1 polymer ?
#
loop_
_entity_poly.entity_id
_entity_poly.type
_entity_poly.pdbx_seq_one_letter_code
_entity_poly.pdbx_strand_id
1 'polypeptide(L)' 'VVIESVFSVPGLGRLAQEAVAARDTPLLLGIILVSAVLVIVINLLVDIAYAFLDPRVGASEARA' A
#
# COMPACT_ATOMS: atom_id res chain seq x y z
N VAL A 1 9.48 -8.04 -4.27
CA VAL A 1 10.42 -9.18 -4.02
C VAL A 1 11.54 -9.30 -5.04
N VAL A 2 11.29 -9.46 -6.35
CA VAL A 2 12.42 -9.68 -7.30
C VAL A 2 13.46 -8.56 -7.20
N ILE A 3 13.01 -7.30 -7.16
CA ILE A 3 13.87 -6.15 -6.89
C ILE A 3 14.56 -6.19 -5.51
N GLU A 4 13.85 -6.54 -4.44
CA GLU A 4 14.41 -6.64 -3.08
C GLU A 4 15.48 -7.74 -2.98
N SER A 5 15.29 -8.85 -3.70
CA SER A 5 16.22 -9.98 -3.74
C SER A 5 17.46 -9.66 -4.58
N VAL A 6 17.27 -9.10 -5.78
CA VAL A 6 18.37 -8.76 -6.69
C VAL A 6 19.25 -7.66 -6.12
N PHE A 7 18.68 -6.67 -5.44
CA PHE A 7 19.43 -5.55 -4.84
C PHE A 7 19.72 -5.75 -3.34
N SER A 8 19.38 -6.90 -2.75
CA SER A 8 19.52 -7.17 -1.31
C SER A 8 18.93 -6.08 -0.39
N VAL A 9 17.91 -5.38 -0.86
CA VAL A 9 17.25 -4.33 -0.10
C VAL A 9 16.24 -4.97 0.86
N PRO A 10 16.31 -4.70 2.18
CA PRO A 10 15.32 -5.22 3.11
C PRO A 10 13.97 -4.57 2.84
N GLY A 11 12.94 -5.40 2.66
CA GLY A 11 11.59 -4.92 2.39
C GLY A 11 10.51 -5.86 2.95
N LEU A 12 9.28 -5.33 3.01
CA LEU A 12 8.12 -6.05 3.53
C LEU A 12 7.77 -7.28 2.67
N GLY A 13 8.10 -7.27 1.38
CA GLY A 13 7.85 -8.39 0.48
C GLY A 13 8.70 -9.60 0.83
N ARG A 14 9.99 -9.39 1.13
CA ARG A 14 10.87 -10.46 1.61
C ARG A 14 10.44 -10.98 2.98
N LEU A 15 10.09 -10.10 3.91
CA LEU A 15 9.58 -10.48 5.24
C LEU A 15 8.29 -11.32 5.15
N ALA A 16 7.38 -10.98 4.23
CA ALA A 16 6.17 -11.77 3.99
C ALA A 16 6.50 -13.17 3.47
N GLN A 17 7.49 -13.31 2.57
CA GLN A 17 7.93 -14.61 2.08
C GLN A 17 8.58 -15.46 3.18
N GLU A 18 9.40 -14.85 4.03
CA GLU A 18 9.99 -15.53 5.18
C GLU A 18 8.91 -15.98 6.17
N ALA A 19 7.88 -15.15 6.43
CA ALA A 19 6.73 -15.53 7.28
C ALA A 19 5.95 -16.71 6.69
N VAL A 20 5.70 -16.73 5.38
CA VAL A 20 5.04 -17.87 4.70
C VAL A 20 5.89 -19.14 4.81
N ALA A 21 7.20 -19.04 4.57
CA ALA A 21 8.11 -20.17 4.64
C ALA A 21 8.21 -20.73 6.08
N ALA A 22 8.21 -19.85 7.08
CA ALA A 22 8.20 -20.20 8.50
C ALA A 22 6.82 -20.64 9.02
N ARG A 23 5.77 -20.59 8.19
CA ARG A 23 4.37 -20.80 8.58
C ARG A 23 3.91 -19.92 9.73
N ASP A 24 4.49 -18.73 9.84
CA ASP A 24 4.14 -17.74 10.85
C ASP A 24 2.93 -16.93 10.35
N THR A 25 1.74 -17.46 10.64
CA THR A 25 0.48 -16.84 10.24
C THR A 25 0.18 -15.52 10.96
N PRO A 26 0.50 -15.33 12.27
CA PRO A 26 0.38 -14.02 12.91
C PRO A 26 1.23 -12.93 12.23
N LEU A 27 2.49 -13.23 11.91
CA LEU A 27 3.37 -12.27 11.24
C LEU A 27 2.87 -11.91 9.85
N LEU A 28 2.49 -12.92 9.05
CA LEU A 28 1.93 -12.69 7.72
C LEU A 28 0.67 -11.81 7.76
N LEU A 29 -0.22 -12.07 8.72
CA LEU A 29 -1.44 -11.29 8.89
C LEU A 29 -1.14 -9.84 9.29
N GLY A 30 -0.16 -9.64 10.18
CA GLY A 30 0.33 -8.30 10.53
C GLY A 30 0.87 -7.53 9.33
N ILE A 31 1.70 -8.18 8.49
CA ILE A 31 2.26 -7.57 7.27
C ILE A 31 1.14 -7.19 6.29
N ILE A 32 0.15 -8.06 6.10
CA ILE A 32 -0.99 -7.81 5.21
C ILE A 32 -1.81 -6.62 5.71
N LEU A 33 -2.14 -6.58 7.00
CA LEU A 33 -2.92 -5.49 7.60
C LEU A 33 -2.21 -4.15 7.47
N VAL A 34 -0.92 -4.08 7.84
CA VAL A 34 -0.12 -2.86 7.71
C VAL A 34 -0.04 -2.40 6.26
N SER A 35 0.19 -3.32 5.32
CA SER A 35 0.26 -3.01 3.89
C SER A 35 -1.08 -2.47 3.37
N ALA A 36 -2.21 -3.07 3.77
CA ALA A 36 -3.53 -2.61 3.38
C ALA A 36 -3.84 -1.20 3.90
N VAL A 37 -3.55 -0.92 5.17
CA VAL A 37 -3.71 0.41 5.76
C VAL A 37 -2.82 1.42 5.03
N LEU A 38 -1.57 1.06 4.73
CA LEU A 38 -0.65 1.93 4.00
C LEU A 38 -1.20 2.30 2.61
N VAL A 39 -1.75 1.33 1.87
CA VAL A 39 -2.36 1.59 0.56
C VAL A 39 -3.54 2.55 0.67
N ILE A 40 -4.41 2.36 1.67
CA ILE A 40 -5.55 3.26 1.92
C ILE A 40 -5.05 4.68 2.23
N VAL A 41 -4.04 4.80 3.11
CA VAL A 41 -3.47 6.11 3.47
C VAL A 41 -2.86 6.79 2.24
N ILE A 42 -2.09 6.06 1.43
CA ILE A 42 -1.49 6.62 0.22
C ILE A 42 -2.56 7.05 -0.78
N ASN A 43 -3.58 6.23 -1.01
CA ASN A 43 -4.69 6.60 -1.89
C ASN A 43 -5.41 7.84 -1.39
N LEU A 44 -5.69 7.93 -0.08
CA LEU A 44 -6.29 9.12 0.52
C LEU A 44 -5.40 10.35 0.34
N LEU A 45 -4.09 10.23 0.54
CA LEU A 45 -3.13 11.31 0.31
C LEU A 45 -3.11 11.75 -1.16
N VAL A 46 -3.20 10.79 -2.08
CA VAL A 46 -3.27 11.03 -3.53
C VAL A 46 -4.56 11.77 -3.88
N ASP A 47 -5.71 11.36 -3.34
CA ASP A 47 -6.99 12.03 -3.55
C ASP A 47 -6.98 13.46 -3.00
N ILE A 48 -6.39 13.68 -1.82
CA ILE A 48 -6.19 15.02 -1.25
C ILE A 48 -5.26 15.84 -2.15
N ALA A 49 -4.13 15.27 -2.58
CA ALA A 49 -3.20 15.96 -3.46
C ALA A 49 -3.86 16.36 -4.79
N TYR A 50 -4.68 15.49 -5.38
CA TYR A 50 -5.46 15.81 -6.56
C TYR A 50 -6.50 16.89 -6.31
N ALA A 51 -7.21 16.87 -5.17
CA ALA A 51 -8.15 17.92 -4.81
C ALA A 51 -7.47 19.29 -4.63
N PHE A 52 -6.23 19.32 -4.12
CA PHE A 52 -5.44 20.54 -3.97
C PHE A 52 -4.86 21.04 -5.31
N LEU A 53 -4.39 20.13 -6.17
CA LEU A 53 -3.78 20.50 -7.46
C LEU A 53 -4.81 20.80 -8.55
N ASP A 54 -5.97 20.14 -8.54
CA ASP A 54 -7.02 20.32 -9.55
C ASP A 54 -8.41 20.49 -8.90
N PRO A 55 -8.84 21.74 -8.62
CA PRO A 55 -10.13 22.03 -7.97
C PRO A 55 -11.35 21.75 -8.87
N ARG A 56 -11.18 21.26 -10.10
CA ARG A 56 -12.29 20.95 -11.02
C ARG A 56 -12.95 19.59 -10.75
N VAL A 57 -12.31 18.70 -10.00
CA VAL A 57 -12.79 17.32 -9.75
C VAL A 57 -14.10 17.30 -8.93
N GLY A 58 -14.42 18.35 -8.17
CA GLY A 58 -15.64 18.42 -7.35
C GLY A 58 -16.94 18.86 -8.07
N ALA A 59 -16.89 19.35 -9.31
CA ALA A 59 -18.02 20.07 -9.91
C ALA A 59 -18.91 19.27 -10.88
N SER A 60 -18.54 18.04 -11.26
CA SER A 60 -19.22 17.32 -12.36
C SER A 60 -20.12 16.16 -11.95
N GLU A 61 -20.05 15.62 -10.73
CA GLU A 61 -20.87 14.44 -10.32
C GLU A 61 -22.17 14.79 -9.59
N ALA A 62 -22.39 16.06 -9.22
CA ALA A 62 -23.64 16.48 -8.57
C ALA A 62 -24.83 16.65 -9.55
N ARG A 63 -24.73 16.12 -10.79
CA ARG A 63 -25.78 16.24 -11.83
C ARG A 63 -26.03 14.93 -12.60
N ALA A 64 -26.06 13.79 -11.92
CA ALA A 64 -26.69 12.57 -12.42
C ALA A 64 -27.88 12.21 -11.54
#